data_AF-A0A815UGN2-F1
#
_entry.id   AF-A0A815UGN2-F1
#
_cell.length_a   1.000
_cell.length_b   1.000
_cell.length_c   1.000
_cell.angle_alpha   90.00
_cell.angle_beta   90.00
_cell.angle_gamma   90.00
#
_symmetry.space_group_name_H-M   'P 1'
#
loop_
_entity.id
_entity.type
_entity.pdbx_description
1 polymer ?
#
loop_
_entity_poly.entity_id
_entity_poly.type
_entity_poly.pdbx_seq_one_letter_code
_entity_poly.pdbx_strand_id
1 'polypeptide(L)'
;MPFQIFSVDTSVLPDNVLSLVDDAFYKMVEVVAGPAEAQLLEFQGVRGVYSFLNTDDVFGILALKCSTLTNIKKLICFEIDDGDVNTAIIKPGCRSNIRYLHQLLSQRHDEHMKQNKYKSSGNKQSQLTKNNDTSLNISQDLSQASSTSTTQ
;
A
#
# COMPACT_ATOMS: atom_id res chain seq x y z
N MET A 1 16.52 16.21 13.24
CA MET A 1 15.47 16.57 14.20
C MET A 1 14.39 15.48 14.15
N PRO A 2 14.16 14.70 15.22
CA PRO A 2 13.04 13.76 15.23
C PRO A 2 11.73 14.55 15.30
N PHE A 3 10.83 14.34 14.34
CA PHE A 3 9.50 14.96 14.36
C PHE A 3 8.68 14.31 15.48
N GLN A 4 8.14 15.12 16.40
CA GLN A 4 7.11 14.70 17.33
C GLN A 4 5.92 14.16 16.53
N ILE A 5 5.61 12.88 16.69
CA ILE A 5 4.45 12.24 16.05
C ILE A 5 3.21 12.76 16.77
N PHE A 6 2.58 13.80 16.23
CA PHE A 6 1.21 14.10 16.55
C PHE A 6 0.36 12.95 16.00
N SER A 7 -0.36 12.25 16.88
CA SER A 7 -1.38 11.28 16.48
C SER A 7 -2.38 11.98 15.58
N VAL A 8 -2.52 11.52 14.34
CA VAL A 8 -3.54 12.01 13.42
C VAL A 8 -4.83 11.24 13.63
N ASP A 9 -5.95 11.92 13.44
CA ASP A 9 -7.28 11.32 13.57
C ASP A 9 -7.59 10.47 12.33
N THR A 10 -7.54 9.15 12.48
CA THR A 10 -7.80 8.19 11.40
C THR A 10 -9.30 7.96 11.16
N SER A 11 -10.20 8.55 11.96
CA SER A 11 -11.65 8.38 11.81
C SER A 11 -12.22 8.96 10.53
N VAL A 12 -11.48 9.86 9.87
CA VAL A 12 -11.84 10.42 8.56
C VAL A 12 -11.66 9.43 7.41
N LEU A 13 -10.95 8.32 7.62
CA LEU A 13 -10.72 7.29 6.61
C LEU A 13 -11.83 6.24 6.62
N PRO A 14 -12.22 5.70 5.46
CA PRO A 14 -13.16 4.59 5.41
C PRO A 14 -12.53 3.31 6.01
N ASP A 15 -13.36 2.44 6.57
CA ASP A 15 -12.87 1.23 7.26
C ASP A 15 -12.02 0.33 6.36
N ASN A 16 -12.38 0.24 5.09
CA ASN A 16 -11.72 -0.57 4.06
C ASN A 16 -10.60 0.16 3.32
N VAL A 17 -10.11 1.31 3.82
CA VAL A 17 -9.12 2.16 3.12
C VAL A 17 -7.89 1.41 2.60
N LEU A 18 -7.39 0.43 3.36
CA LEU A 18 -6.19 -0.36 3.00
C LEU A 18 -6.41 -1.32 1.82
N SER A 19 -7.66 -1.54 1.42
CA SER A 19 -8.04 -2.40 0.29
C SER A 19 -8.45 -1.61 -0.96
N LEU A 20 -8.50 -0.28 -0.88
CA LEU A 20 -8.87 0.56 -2.02
C LEU A 20 -7.78 0.51 -3.09
N VAL A 21 -8.23 0.37 -4.33
CA VAL A 21 -7.39 0.37 -5.53
C VAL A 21 -8.04 1.18 -6.65
N ASP A 22 -7.20 1.69 -7.56
CA ASP A 22 -7.60 2.41 -8.77
C ASP A 22 -8.57 3.57 -8.46
N ASP A 23 -9.66 3.69 -9.20
CA ASP A 23 -10.65 4.76 -9.08
C ASP A 23 -11.15 4.97 -7.65
N ALA A 24 -11.31 3.90 -6.87
CA ALA A 24 -11.75 4.01 -5.49
C ALA A 24 -10.67 4.62 -4.59
N PHE A 25 -9.41 4.31 -4.87
CA PHE A 25 -8.28 4.94 -4.20
C PHE A 25 -8.15 6.41 -4.60
N TYR A 26 -8.25 6.74 -5.90
CA TYR A 26 -8.15 8.11 -6.38
C TYR A 26 -9.28 9.00 -5.84
N LYS A 27 -10.52 8.50 -5.78
CA LYS A 27 -11.65 9.21 -5.15
C LYS A 27 -11.41 9.49 -3.67
N MET A 28 -10.83 8.55 -2.94
CA MET A 28 -10.48 8.78 -1.53
C MET A 28 -9.40 9.86 -1.40
N VAL A 29 -8.37 9.82 -2.25
CA VAL A 29 -7.32 10.85 -2.28
C VAL A 29 -7.92 12.22 -2.61
N GLU A 30 -8.85 12.29 -3.57
CA GLU A 30 -9.51 13.54 -3.96
C GLU A 30 -10.25 14.18 -2.78
N VAL A 31 -10.98 13.38 -2.01
CA VAL A 31 -11.74 13.84 -0.84
C VAL A 31 -10.81 14.30 0.30
N VAL A 32 -9.69 13.59 0.53
CA VAL A 32 -8.83 13.83 1.70
C VAL A 32 -7.72 14.85 1.42
N ALA A 33 -7.06 14.74 0.27
CA ALA A 33 -5.89 15.53 -0.10
C ALA A 33 -6.16 16.56 -1.20
N GLY A 34 -7.22 16.37 -2.00
CA GLY A 34 -7.63 17.28 -3.06
C GLY A 34 -7.51 16.69 -4.46
N PRO A 35 -8.19 17.31 -5.45
CA PRO A 35 -8.27 16.79 -6.82
C PRO A 35 -6.93 16.83 -7.55
N ALA A 36 -6.07 17.81 -7.23
CA ALA A 36 -4.77 17.94 -7.90
C ALA A 36 -3.81 16.82 -7.48
N GLU A 37 -3.86 16.43 -6.21
CA GLU A 37 -3.11 15.34 -5.61
C GLU A 37 -3.58 13.99 -6.16
N ALA A 38 -4.89 13.80 -6.30
CA ALA A 38 -5.46 12.59 -6.91
C ALA A 38 -4.98 12.40 -8.36
N GLN A 39 -5.07 13.44 -9.19
CA GLN A 39 -4.59 13.41 -10.58
C GLN A 39 -3.08 13.14 -10.67
N LEU A 40 -2.30 13.69 -9.74
CA LEU A 40 -0.86 13.47 -9.70
C LEU A 40 -0.50 12.01 -9.39
N LEU A 41 -1.22 11.37 -8.47
CA LEU A 41 -1.03 9.96 -8.14
C LEU A 41 -1.53 9.03 -9.25
N GLU A 42 -2.65 9.38 -9.89
CA GLU A 42 -3.18 8.66 -11.04
C GLU A 42 -2.18 8.68 -12.21
N PHE A 43 -1.64 9.86 -12.53
CA PHE A 43 -0.63 10.00 -13.58
C PHE A 43 0.64 9.18 -13.31
N GLN A 44 1.04 9.04 -12.04
CA GLN A 44 2.18 8.21 -11.64
C GLN A 44 1.89 6.71 -11.62
N GLY A 45 0.63 6.28 -11.79
CA GLY A 45 0.25 4.88 -11.64
C GLY A 45 0.36 4.40 -10.18
N VAL A 46 0.23 5.30 -9.20
CA VAL A 46 0.14 4.92 -7.78
C VAL A 46 -1.30 4.46 -7.53
N ARG A 47 -1.53 3.15 -7.54
CA ARG A 47 -2.89 2.56 -7.65
C ARG A 47 -3.53 2.19 -6.32
N GLY A 48 -2.87 2.44 -5.18
CA GLY A 48 -3.41 2.07 -3.87
C GLY A 48 -2.51 2.50 -2.71
N VAL A 49 -2.98 2.22 -1.49
CA VAL A 49 -2.30 2.63 -0.25
C VAL A 49 -0.88 2.10 -0.17
N TYR A 50 -0.66 0.82 -0.46
CA TYR A 50 0.68 0.22 -0.37
C TYR A 50 1.67 0.81 -1.39
N SER A 51 1.25 1.04 -2.63
CA SER A 51 2.11 1.72 -3.61
C SER A 51 2.42 3.15 -3.19
N PHE A 52 1.43 3.85 -2.62
CA PHE A 52 1.61 5.22 -2.16
C PHE A 52 2.60 5.33 -0.99
N LEU A 53 2.47 4.46 0.02
CA LEU A 53 3.37 4.45 1.18
C LEU A 53 4.82 4.05 0.83
N ASN A 54 5.03 3.37 -0.30
CA ASN A 54 6.36 3.02 -0.81
C ASN A 54 6.88 4.01 -1.88
N THR A 55 6.15 5.09 -2.16
CA THR A 55 6.58 6.12 -3.10
C THR A 55 7.43 7.16 -2.37
N ASP A 56 8.72 7.22 -2.68
CA ASP A 56 9.68 8.09 -1.99
C ASP A 56 9.42 9.59 -2.25
N ASP A 57 9.23 9.97 -3.52
CA ASP A 57 8.99 11.37 -3.92
C ASP A 57 7.85 11.47 -4.94
N VAL A 58 6.64 11.73 -4.43
CA VAL A 58 5.43 11.96 -5.22
C VAL A 58 5.56 13.15 -6.18
N PHE A 59 6.38 14.15 -5.86
CA PHE A 59 6.50 15.35 -6.70
C PHE A 59 7.69 15.29 -7.67
N GLY A 60 8.56 14.29 -7.55
CA GLY A 60 9.75 14.15 -8.40
C GLY A 60 9.43 14.07 -9.89
N ILE A 61 8.27 13.50 -10.24
CA ILE A 61 7.81 13.41 -11.63
C ILE A 61 7.66 14.79 -12.30
N LEU A 62 7.46 15.86 -11.53
CA LEU A 62 7.30 17.23 -12.04
C LEU A 62 8.57 17.82 -12.66
N ALA A 63 9.72 17.21 -12.43
CA ALA A 63 10.94 17.58 -13.14
C ALA A 63 10.94 17.12 -14.61
N LEU A 64 10.04 16.19 -14.99
CA LEU A 64 10.00 15.68 -16.36
C LEU A 64 9.40 16.70 -17.33
N LYS A 65 9.98 16.75 -18.53
CA LYS A 65 9.44 17.51 -19.67
C LYS A 65 8.45 16.64 -20.43
N CYS A 66 7.19 16.67 -20.00
CA CYS A 66 6.10 15.91 -20.59
C CYS A 66 4.88 16.81 -20.77
N SER A 67 4.33 16.86 -21.99
CA SER A 67 3.15 17.68 -22.31
C SER A 67 1.91 17.24 -21.52
N THR A 68 1.77 15.95 -21.27
CA THR A 68 0.67 15.39 -20.46
C THR A 68 0.73 15.87 -19.01
N LEU A 69 1.93 16.21 -18.52
CA LEU A 69 2.14 16.69 -17.16
C LEU A 69 1.92 18.21 -17.02
N THR A 70 1.83 18.95 -18.12
CA THR A 70 1.67 20.41 -18.12
C THR A 70 0.42 20.84 -17.35
N ASN A 71 -0.70 20.14 -17.54
CA ASN A 71 -1.95 20.47 -16.85
C ASN A 71 -1.82 20.26 -15.33
N ILE A 72 -1.20 19.15 -14.93
CA ILE A 72 -0.96 18.82 -13.51
C ILE A 72 -0.02 19.86 -12.88
N LYS A 73 1.06 20.26 -13.57
CA LYS A 73 1.96 21.33 -13.10
C LYS A 73 1.23 22.64 -12.83
N LYS A 74 0.31 23.05 -13.71
CA LYS A 74 -0.50 24.27 -13.51
C LYS A 74 -1.37 24.21 -12.25
N LEU A 75 -1.86 23.03 -11.90
CA LEU A 75 -2.67 22.84 -10.70
C LEU A 75 -1.85 22.90 -9.42
N ILE A 76 -0.67 22.27 -9.40
CA ILE A 76 0.11 22.07 -8.18
C ILE A 76 1.32 22.99 -8.01
N CYS A 77 1.73 23.72 -9.03
CA CYS A 77 2.86 24.63 -8.98
C CYS A 77 2.44 26.10 -9.19
N PHE A 78 3.30 27.01 -8.75
CA PHE A 78 3.34 28.37 -9.25
C PHE A 78 4.24 28.41 -10.48
N GLU A 79 3.74 28.99 -11.56
CA GLU A 79 4.56 29.32 -12.73
C GLU A 79 5.48 30.49 -12.36
N ILE A 80 6.76 30.38 -12.72
CA ILE A 80 7.72 31.50 -12.63
C ILE A 80 7.80 32.12 -14.01
N ASP A 81 7.66 33.45 -14.09
CA ASP A 81 7.59 34.21 -15.34
C ASP A 81 8.85 34.10 -16.24
N ASP A 82 9.97 33.59 -15.71
CA ASP A 82 11.25 33.42 -16.43
C ASP A 82 11.26 32.27 -17.47
N GLY A 83 10.11 31.66 -17.77
CA GLY A 83 9.94 30.75 -18.91
C GLY A 83 10.58 29.36 -18.76
N ASP A 84 11.35 29.11 -17.70
CA ASP A 84 11.86 27.78 -17.41
C ASP A 84 10.88 27.00 -16.50
N VAL A 85 10.09 26.14 -17.15
CA VAL A 85 9.16 25.17 -16.54
C VAL A 85 9.86 24.23 -15.55
N ASN A 86 11.19 24.10 -15.58
CA ASN A 86 11.94 23.31 -14.61
C ASN A 86 12.07 24.00 -13.24
N THR A 87 11.68 25.28 -13.15
CA THR A 87 11.78 26.10 -11.93
C THR A 87 10.42 26.24 -11.23
N ALA A 88 9.47 25.34 -11.49
CA ALA A 88 8.14 25.42 -10.92
C ALA A 88 8.16 25.18 -9.39
N ILE A 89 7.63 26.12 -8.62
CA ILE A 89 7.54 25.98 -7.16
C ILE A 89 6.25 25.25 -6.82
N ILE A 90 6.35 24.06 -6.22
CA ILE A 90 5.17 23.31 -5.75
C ILE A 90 4.47 24.11 -4.65
N LYS A 91 3.16 24.29 -4.79
CA LYS A 91 2.30 24.96 -3.81
C LYS A 91 2.47 24.28 -2.43
N PRO A 92 2.77 25.04 -1.36
CA PRO A 92 2.97 24.47 -0.03
C PRO A 92 1.77 23.65 0.49
N GLY A 93 0.55 24.02 0.07
CA GLY A 93 -0.68 23.27 0.36
C GLY A 93 -0.61 21.83 -0.16
N CYS A 94 -0.20 21.63 -1.42
CA CYS A 94 -0.11 20.31 -2.02
C CYS A 94 0.90 19.40 -1.29
N ARG A 95 2.08 19.96 -0.93
CA ARG A 95 3.07 19.23 -0.12
C ARG A 95 2.50 18.82 1.24
N SER A 96 1.79 19.74 1.89
CA SER A 96 1.17 19.48 3.20
C SER A 96 0.08 18.42 3.10
N ASN A 97 -0.75 18.46 2.05
CA ASN A 97 -1.85 17.51 1.83
C ASN A 97 -1.33 16.09 1.60
N ILE A 98 -0.34 15.91 0.71
CA ILE A 98 0.29 14.60 0.48
C ILE A 98 0.97 14.08 1.75
N ARG A 99 1.68 14.94 2.49
CA ARG A 99 2.31 14.57 3.76
C ARG A 99 1.28 14.13 4.80
N TYR A 100 0.19 14.87 4.93
CA TYR A 100 -0.89 14.54 5.85
C TYR A 100 -1.55 13.21 5.50
N LEU A 101 -1.86 13.00 4.21
CA LEU A 101 -2.40 11.73 3.72
C LEU A 101 -1.44 10.56 4.00
N HIS A 102 -0.14 10.75 3.79
CA HIS A 102 0.87 9.74 4.10
C HIS A 102 0.88 9.39 5.60
N GLN A 103 0.81 10.38 6.48
CA GLN A 103 0.74 10.15 7.92
C GLN A 103 -0.52 9.38 8.33
N LEU A 104 -1.68 9.79 7.81
CA LEU A 104 -2.96 9.12 8.06
C LEU A 104 -2.93 7.64 7.65
N LEU A 105 -2.49 7.37 6.42
CA LEU A 105 -2.44 6.01 5.88
C LEU A 105 -1.38 5.15 6.56
N SER A 106 -0.23 5.73 6.93
CA SER A 106 0.81 5.03 7.71
C SER A 106 0.27 4.61 9.08
N GLN A 107 -0.39 5.53 9.79
CA GLN A 107 -0.96 5.24 11.10
C GLN A 107 -2.03 4.14 11.01
N ARG A 108 -2.93 4.23 10.02
CA ARG A 108 -3.96 3.19 9.81
C ARG A 108 -3.37 1.83 9.45
N HIS A 109 -2.30 1.82 8.65
CA HIS A 109 -1.56 0.60 8.33
C HIS A 109 -0.95 -0.04 9.58
N ASP A 110 -0.30 0.76 10.44
CA ASP A 110 0.30 0.29 11.69
C ASP A 110 -0.75 -0.25 12.67
N GLU A 111 -1.91 0.40 12.79
CA GLU A 111 -3.06 -0.06 13.58
C GLU A 111 -3.52 -1.44 13.11
N HIS A 112 -3.70 -1.62 11.79
CA HIS A 112 -4.10 -2.90 11.20
C HIS A 112 -3.05 -4.01 11.43
N MET A 113 -1.76 -3.70 11.29
CA MET A 113 -0.68 -4.66 11.54
C MET A 113 -0.60 -5.08 13.01
N LYS A 114 -0.83 -4.15 13.96
CA LYS A 114 -0.89 -4.47 15.39
C LYS A 114 -2.06 -5.43 15.68
N GLN A 115 -3.25 -5.14 15.16
CA GLN A 115 -4.43 -6.00 15.36
C GLN A 115 -4.21 -7.44 14.85
N ASN A 116 -3.54 -7.60 13.72
CA ASN A 116 -3.26 -8.93 13.15
C ASN A 116 -2.23 -9.72 13.98
N LYS A 117 -1.22 -9.05 14.54
CA LYS A 117 -0.25 -9.70 15.46
C LYS A 117 -0.92 -10.26 16.71
N TYR A 118 -1.85 -9.53 17.31
CA TYR A 118 -2.58 -10.00 18.50
C TYR A 118 -3.46 -11.22 18.21
N LYS A 119 -4.06 -11.31 17.01
CA LYS A 119 -4.86 -12.47 16.60
C LYS A 119 -4.02 -13.73 16.36
N SER A 120 -2.77 -13.57 15.90
CA SER A 120 -1.88 -14.70 15.57
C SER A 120 -1.20 -15.35 16.79
N SER A 121 -1.00 -14.62 17.89
CA SER A 121 -0.36 -15.16 19.11
C SER A 121 -1.29 -16.02 20.00
N GLY A 122 -2.58 -16.16 19.66
CA GLY A 122 -3.56 -16.89 20.47
C GLY A 122 -3.59 -18.41 20.28
N ASN A 123 -2.79 -18.99 19.37
CA ASN A 123 -2.94 -20.41 18.98
C ASN A 123 -1.65 -21.24 19.13
N LYS A 124 -1.01 -21.18 20.31
CA LYS A 124 -0.05 -22.21 20.76
C LYS A 124 -0.71 -23.12 21.79
N GLN A 125 -1.74 -23.86 21.35
CA GLN A 125 -2.29 -24.93 22.18
C GLN A 125 -1.38 -26.16 22.07
N SER A 126 -0.74 -26.45 23.19
CA SER A 126 0.03 -27.64 23.55
C SER A 126 -0.49 -28.95 22.94
N GLN A 127 0.29 -29.56 22.04
CA GLN A 127 0.31 -31.01 21.88
C GLN A 127 1.78 -31.48 21.94
N LEU A 128 2.26 -31.66 23.17
CA LEU A 128 3.40 -32.52 23.46
C LEU A 128 2.89 -33.65 24.37
N THR A 129 2.06 -34.52 23.81
CA THR A 129 1.78 -35.82 24.42
C THR A 129 3.02 -36.69 24.25
N LYS A 130 3.84 -36.75 25.31
CA LYS A 130 4.71 -37.90 25.59
C LYS A 130 3.84 -39.15 25.56
N ASN A 131 4.24 -40.18 24.82
CA ASN A 131 4.08 -41.58 25.20
C ASN A 131 5.12 -42.42 24.47
N ASN A 132 5.95 -43.09 25.29
CA ASN A 132 7.00 -44.03 24.89
C ASN A 132 6.40 -45.39 24.48
N ASP A 133 7.15 -46.06 23.60
CA ASP A 133 7.33 -47.50 23.46
C ASP A 133 6.10 -48.40 23.33
N THR A 134 5.90 -48.96 22.13
CA THR A 134 5.83 -50.42 21.95
C THR A 134 6.26 -50.79 20.53
N SER A 135 7.37 -51.51 20.44
CA SER A 135 7.86 -52.20 19.24
C SER A 135 6.94 -53.35 18.82
N LEU A 136 6.76 -53.55 17.50
CA LEU A 136 6.98 -54.82 16.77
C LEU A 136 6.09 -54.95 15.52
N ASN A 137 6.78 -55.07 14.38
CA ASN A 137 6.65 -56.16 13.41
C ASN A 137 5.35 -56.28 12.59
N ILE A 138 5.46 -56.22 11.26
CA ILE A 138 5.29 -57.37 10.33
C ILE A 138 5.31 -56.87 8.88
N SER A 139 6.19 -57.47 8.08
CA SER A 139 6.27 -57.40 6.62
C SER A 139 5.11 -58.14 5.96
N GLN A 140 4.62 -57.62 4.82
CA GLN A 140 4.04 -58.35 3.67
C GLN A 140 3.68 -57.27 2.62
N ASP A 141 4.43 -57.10 1.53
CA ASP A 141 4.56 -57.94 0.33
C ASP A 141 3.33 -57.93 -0.60
N LEU A 142 3.63 -57.93 -1.90
CA LEU A 142 2.79 -58.10 -3.10
C LEU A 142 2.02 -56.90 -3.74
N SER A 143 2.66 -56.37 -4.80
CA SER A 143 2.23 -56.51 -6.21
C SER A 143 0.88 -56.01 -6.72
N GLN A 144 0.93 -55.10 -7.70
CA GLN A 144 0.28 -55.10 -9.05
C GLN A 144 -0.02 -53.64 -9.47
N ALA A 145 0.70 -53.04 -10.42
CA ALA A 145 0.68 -53.24 -11.88
C ALA A 145 -0.59 -52.67 -12.58
N SER A 146 -0.34 -51.60 -13.36
CA SER A 146 -1.02 -51.21 -14.61
C SER A 146 -2.51 -50.77 -14.51
N SER A 147 -3.03 -49.79 -15.24
CA SER A 147 -2.82 -49.45 -16.65
C SER A 147 -3.32 -48.04 -17.00
N THR A 148 -2.63 -47.48 -17.99
CA THR A 148 -2.99 -46.41 -18.93
C THR A 148 -4.43 -46.40 -19.45
N SER A 149 -4.95 -45.21 -19.77
CA SER A 149 -5.83 -45.01 -20.92
C SER A 149 -5.79 -43.56 -21.42
N THR A 150 -5.11 -43.39 -22.56
CA THR A 150 -5.16 -42.25 -23.49
C THR A 150 -6.31 -42.47 -24.47
N THR A 151 -7.25 -41.53 -24.60
CA THR A 151 -8.18 -41.33 -25.74
C THR A 151 -8.88 -39.99 -25.47
N GLN A 152 -9.05 -39.00 -26.36
CA GLN A 152 -8.90 -38.85 -27.80
C GLN A 152 -8.64 -37.35 -28.07
#